data_AF-A0A0Q6VXW7-F1
#
_entry.id   AF-A0A0Q6VXW7-F1
#
_cell.length_a   1.000
_cell.length_b   1.000
_cell.length_c   1.000
_cell.angle_alpha   90.00
_cell.angle_beta   90.00
_cell.angle_gamma   90.00
#
_symmetry.space_group_name_H-M   'P 1'
#
loop_
_entity.id
_entity.type
_entity.pdbx_description
1 polymer ?
#
loop_
_entity_poly.entity_id
_entity_poly.type
_entity_poly.pdbx_seq_one_letter_code
_entity_poly.pdbx_strand_id
1 'polypeptide(L)'
;MLPIVLYGGARPWRASRSLSGLVLAPPEGLDLLQPEQRYLLIDRDRSAVCTAGRNLVAALFGLLHTRSRQACAHVVNRLTEWILEERNQLLRDSLSGWISRAMQHKLGTKHRAARREAAMKTAVVEDKEFDSWEECLYDLLVNGKELLRDDARKLWISKGLEEGRAQGLEIGREQGRAEGREEGREEGRRQVARDLLRRLLVRRAAAVAPEWARRIDEAGQTELERWIERLSDGAVPSDLFGAPEANG
;
A
#
# COMPACT_ATOMS: atom_id res chain seq x y z
N MET A 1 -2.80 -21.94 -27.75
CA MET A 1 -2.35 -21.00 -26.69
C MET A 1 -0.92 -20.59 -26.99
N LEU A 2 -0.60 -19.29 -27.02
CA LEU A 2 0.76 -18.77 -27.20
C LEU A 2 1.27 -18.24 -25.85
N PRO A 3 2.20 -18.91 -25.16
CA PRO A 3 2.74 -18.41 -23.91
C PRO A 3 3.61 -17.18 -24.15
N ILE A 4 3.45 -16.16 -23.32
CA ILE A 4 4.22 -14.92 -23.36
C ILE A 4 4.93 -14.76 -22.03
N VAL A 5 6.23 -14.51 -22.08
CA VAL A 5 7.06 -14.19 -20.90
C VAL A 5 7.46 -12.73 -20.99
N LEU A 6 7.02 -11.95 -20.00
CA LEU A 6 7.45 -10.56 -19.80
C LEU A 6 8.63 -10.57 -18.84
N TYR A 7 9.79 -10.11 -19.31
CA TYR A 7 11.02 -10.04 -18.53
C TYR A 7 11.43 -8.59 -18.28
N GLY A 8 11.77 -8.24 -17.03
CA GLY A 8 12.17 -6.90 -16.62
C GLY A 8 13.38 -6.90 -15.69
N GLY A 9 14.29 -7.85 -15.87
CA GLY A 9 15.50 -7.96 -15.07
C GLY A 9 16.64 -7.11 -15.63
N ALA A 10 17.54 -6.66 -14.75
CA ALA A 10 18.63 -5.75 -15.13
C ALA A 10 19.63 -6.33 -16.16
N ARG A 11 19.80 -7.67 -16.16
CA ARG A 11 20.67 -8.38 -17.12
C ARG A 11 19.84 -8.87 -18.31
N PRO A 12 20.40 -8.94 -19.53
CA PRO A 12 19.68 -9.52 -20.65
C PRO A 12 19.28 -10.97 -20.39
N TRP A 13 18.10 -11.36 -20.83
CA TRP A 13 17.67 -12.75 -20.77
C TRP A 13 18.56 -13.63 -21.65
N ARG A 14 19.13 -14.69 -21.06
CA ARG A 14 19.99 -15.66 -21.77
C ARG A 14 19.48 -17.10 -21.72
N ALA A 15 18.41 -17.38 -20.98
CA ALA A 15 17.88 -18.73 -20.88
C ALA A 15 17.15 -19.16 -22.15
N SER A 16 16.99 -20.47 -22.34
CA SER A 16 16.32 -21.04 -23.52
C SER A 16 14.90 -20.50 -23.72
N ARG A 17 14.46 -20.39 -24.97
CA ARG A 17 13.09 -20.02 -25.35
C ARG A 17 12.18 -21.23 -25.63
N SER A 18 12.70 -22.44 -25.44
CA SER A 18 11.91 -23.68 -25.41
C SER A 18 11.87 -24.22 -23.99
N LEU A 19 10.72 -24.78 -23.60
CA LEU A 19 10.52 -25.34 -22.27
C LEU A 19 11.48 -26.49 -21.99
N SER A 20 11.75 -27.36 -22.97
CA SER A 20 12.74 -28.45 -22.87
C SER A 20 14.14 -27.96 -22.48
N GLY A 21 14.55 -26.79 -22.98
CA GLY A 21 15.83 -26.17 -22.63
C GLY A 21 15.84 -25.43 -21.29
N LEU A 22 14.73 -25.41 -20.55
CA LEU A 22 14.62 -24.87 -19.19
C LEU A 22 14.50 -25.96 -18.12
N VAL A 23 14.17 -27.19 -18.50
CA VAL A 23 14.12 -28.36 -17.61
C VAL A 23 15.36 -29.24 -17.79
N LEU A 24 15.58 -30.14 -16.83
CA LEU A 24 16.65 -31.14 -16.92
C LEU A 24 16.43 -32.04 -18.14
N ALA A 25 17.54 -32.56 -18.67
CA ALA A 25 17.50 -33.56 -19.74
C ALA A 25 16.66 -34.77 -19.29
N PRO A 26 15.76 -35.29 -20.15
CA PRO A 26 14.95 -36.44 -19.81
C PRO A 26 15.84 -37.68 -19.68
N PRO A 27 15.45 -38.67 -18.85
CA PRO A 27 16.08 -39.98 -18.86
C PRO A 27 16.00 -40.62 -20.26
N GLU A 28 16.96 -41.50 -20.56
CA GLU A 28 17.07 -42.16 -21.86
C GLU A 28 15.75 -42.84 -22.28
N GLY A 29 15.30 -42.56 -23.50
CA GLY A 29 14.08 -43.14 -24.07
C GLY A 29 12.78 -42.39 -23.72
N LEU A 30 12.84 -41.33 -22.89
CA LEU A 30 11.69 -40.49 -22.57
C LEU A 30 11.72 -39.12 -23.26
N ASP A 31 12.63 -38.91 -24.22
CA ASP A 31 12.76 -37.67 -24.99
C ASP A 31 11.44 -37.25 -25.64
N LEU A 32 10.68 -38.23 -26.15
CA LEU A 32 9.39 -38.00 -26.81
C LEU A 32 8.28 -37.50 -25.87
N LEU A 33 8.45 -37.67 -24.55
CA LEU A 33 7.51 -37.20 -23.55
C LEU A 33 7.89 -35.82 -22.99
N GLN A 34 9.05 -35.28 -23.38
CA GLN A 34 9.48 -33.97 -22.94
C GLN A 34 8.75 -32.86 -23.72
N PRO A 35 8.18 -31.85 -23.05
CA PRO A 35 7.47 -30.76 -23.71
C PRO A 35 8.39 -29.79 -24.46
N GLU A 36 8.18 -29.66 -25.78
CA GLU A 36 8.90 -28.73 -26.69
C GLU A 36 8.22 -27.36 -26.87
N GLN A 37 7.51 -26.90 -25.84
CA GLN A 37 6.71 -25.69 -25.97
C GLN A 37 7.60 -24.45 -26.05
N ARG A 38 7.49 -23.72 -27.18
CA ARG A 38 8.12 -22.40 -27.36
C ARG A 38 7.25 -21.31 -26.75
N TYR A 39 7.89 -20.26 -26.25
CA TYR A 39 7.21 -19.06 -25.76
C TYR A 39 7.80 -17.79 -26.38
N LEU A 40 6.97 -16.74 -26.45
CA LEU A 40 7.39 -15.42 -26.87
C LEU A 40 7.98 -14.67 -25.66
N LEU A 41 9.27 -14.37 -25.71
CA LEU A 41 9.93 -13.53 -24.71
C LEU A 41 9.87 -12.06 -25.14
N ILE A 42 9.34 -11.21 -24.28
CA ILE A 42 9.38 -9.76 -24.40
C ILE A 42 10.26 -9.23 -23.26
N ASP A 43 11.47 -8.79 -23.60
CA ASP A 43 12.39 -8.14 -22.67
C ASP A 43 12.05 -6.65 -22.60
N ARG A 44 11.37 -6.22 -21.54
CA ARG A 44 10.82 -4.87 -21.41
C ARG A 44 11.83 -3.76 -21.68
N ASP A 45 13.07 -3.95 -21.25
CA ASP A 45 14.10 -2.90 -21.26
C ASP A 45 14.95 -2.94 -22.54
N ARG A 46 14.78 -3.99 -23.37
CA ARG A 46 15.56 -4.23 -24.60
C ARG A 46 14.69 -4.54 -25.81
N SER A 47 13.38 -4.59 -25.63
CA SER A 47 12.47 -5.00 -26.67
C SER A 47 12.43 -3.92 -27.72
N ALA A 48 12.83 -4.26 -28.94
CA ALA A 48 12.51 -3.53 -30.15
C ALA A 48 11.03 -3.74 -30.49
N VAL A 49 10.11 -3.50 -29.54
CA VAL A 49 8.68 -3.46 -29.89
C VAL A 49 8.57 -2.39 -30.97
N CYS A 50 8.13 -2.77 -32.16
CA CYS A 50 8.09 -1.87 -33.29
C CYS A 50 7.33 -0.59 -32.89
N THR A 51 8.04 0.53 -32.94
CA THR A 51 7.46 1.88 -32.83
C THR A 51 6.72 2.28 -34.11
N ALA A 52 6.82 1.44 -35.15
CA ALA A 52 6.06 1.57 -36.38
C ALA A 52 4.57 1.26 -36.11
N GLY A 53 3.80 2.30 -35.83
CA GLY A 53 2.34 2.24 -35.67
C GLY A 53 1.83 2.47 -34.26
N ARG A 54 0.51 2.30 -34.11
CA ARG A 54 -0.23 2.53 -32.86
C ARG A 54 -0.14 1.30 -31.95
N ASN A 55 0.77 1.34 -30.98
CA ASN A 55 0.98 0.23 -30.03
C ASN A 55 1.11 0.75 -28.59
N LEU A 56 0.04 0.56 -27.79
CA LEU A 56 -0.02 1.00 -26.40
C LEU A 56 1.09 0.38 -25.53
N VAL A 57 1.43 -0.90 -25.74
CA VAL A 57 2.48 -1.59 -24.98
C VAL A 57 3.86 -1.01 -25.32
N ALA A 58 4.11 -0.73 -26.60
CA ALA A 58 5.35 -0.08 -27.03
C ALA A 58 5.49 1.32 -26.42
N ALA A 59 4.40 2.10 -26.38
CA ALA A 59 4.42 3.43 -25.78
C ALA A 59 4.57 3.38 -24.25
N LEU A 60 3.97 2.40 -23.58
CA LEU A 60 4.20 2.16 -22.15
C LEU A 60 5.66 1.80 -21.86
N PHE A 61 6.27 0.93 -22.65
CA PHE A 61 7.70 0.63 -22.50
C PHE A 61 8.56 1.85 -22.81
N GLY A 62 8.20 2.64 -23.83
CA GLY A 62 8.86 3.90 -24.13
C GLY A 62 8.86 4.85 -22.92
N LEU A 63 7.74 4.95 -22.20
CA LEU A 63 7.61 5.78 -21.00
C LEU A 63 8.65 5.40 -19.94
N LEU A 64 8.86 4.10 -19.70
CA LEU A 64 9.81 3.59 -18.69
C LEU A 64 11.26 3.99 -18.96
N HIS A 65 11.59 4.35 -20.20
CA HIS A 65 12.92 4.77 -20.60
C HIS A 65 13.07 6.29 -20.68
N THR A 66 12.01 7.05 -20.44
CA THR A 66 12.07 8.52 -20.53
C THR A 66 12.85 9.11 -19.37
N ARG A 67 13.75 10.05 -19.70
CA ARG A 67 14.61 10.77 -18.75
C ARG A 67 14.48 12.28 -18.83
N SER A 68 13.79 12.81 -19.84
CA SER A 68 13.53 14.24 -20.02
C SER A 68 12.05 14.54 -20.06
N ARG A 69 11.68 15.74 -19.56
CA ARG A 69 10.29 16.19 -19.47
C ARG A 69 9.61 16.18 -20.84
N GLN A 70 10.33 16.57 -21.89
CA GLN A 70 9.85 16.63 -23.27
C GLN A 70 9.62 15.21 -23.84
N ALA A 71 10.55 14.28 -23.64
CA ALA A 71 10.38 12.91 -24.09
C ALA A 71 9.21 12.21 -23.36
N CYS A 72 9.10 12.43 -22.05
CA CYS A 72 7.97 11.95 -21.25
C CYS A 72 6.64 12.54 -21.74
N ALA A 73 6.57 13.86 -21.96
CA ALA A 73 5.39 14.52 -22.49
C ALA A 73 4.95 13.96 -23.84
N HIS A 74 5.91 13.75 -24.75
CA HIS A 74 5.62 13.18 -26.06
C HIS A 74 5.01 11.77 -25.97
N VAL A 75 5.51 10.92 -25.07
CA VAL A 75 4.98 9.57 -24.85
C VAL A 75 3.61 9.61 -24.16
N VAL A 76 3.45 10.38 -23.09
CA VAL A 76 2.19 10.53 -22.36
C VAL A 76 1.08 11.07 -23.25
N ASN A 77 1.39 12.09 -24.05
CA ASN A 77 0.43 12.63 -25.01
C ASN A 77 0.00 11.53 -25.98
N ARG A 78 0.93 10.83 -26.66
CA ARG A 78 0.59 9.73 -27.57
C ARG A 78 -0.25 8.65 -26.90
N LEU A 79 0.11 8.22 -25.69
CA LEU A 79 -0.67 7.26 -24.90
C LEU A 79 -2.09 7.74 -24.66
N THR A 80 -2.26 9.00 -24.30
CA THR A 80 -3.58 9.59 -24.04
C THR A 80 -4.47 9.53 -25.27
N GLU A 81 -3.99 10.04 -26.40
CA GLU A 81 -4.73 10.01 -27.66
C GLU A 81 -5.07 8.57 -28.04
N TRP A 82 -4.12 7.66 -27.87
CA TRP A 82 -4.36 6.28 -28.22
C TRP A 82 -5.38 5.61 -27.31
N ILE A 83 -5.38 5.91 -26.02
CA ILE A 83 -6.38 5.43 -25.07
C ILE A 83 -7.74 6.06 -25.39
N LEU A 84 -7.82 7.35 -25.72
CA LEU A 84 -9.12 8.00 -25.98
C LEU A 84 -9.81 7.46 -27.24
N GLU A 85 -9.07 7.17 -28.32
CA GLU A 85 -9.69 6.61 -29.54
C GLU A 85 -9.73 5.07 -29.55
N GLU A 86 -9.25 4.39 -28.51
CA GLU A 86 -9.34 2.92 -28.39
C GLU A 86 -10.80 2.51 -28.23
N ARG A 87 -11.37 1.71 -29.14
CA ARG A 87 -12.81 1.37 -29.10
C ARG A 87 -13.17 0.44 -27.94
N ASN A 88 -12.21 -0.32 -27.44
CA ASN A 88 -12.43 -1.26 -26.34
C ASN A 88 -12.52 -0.52 -24.98
N GLN A 89 -13.75 -0.35 -24.48
CA GLN A 89 -14.02 0.28 -23.18
C GLN A 89 -13.26 -0.38 -22.02
N LEU A 90 -13.27 -1.72 -21.97
CA LEU A 90 -12.59 -2.45 -20.89
C LEU A 90 -11.09 -2.18 -20.89
N LEU A 91 -10.46 -2.17 -22.07
CA LEU A 91 -9.04 -1.88 -22.20
C LEU A 91 -8.72 -0.44 -21.80
N ARG A 92 -9.53 0.53 -22.25
CA ARG A 92 -9.39 1.93 -21.86
C ARG A 92 -9.46 2.11 -20.35
N ASP A 93 -10.49 1.56 -19.72
CA ASP A 93 -10.70 1.74 -18.28
C ASP A 93 -9.64 1.02 -17.46
N SER A 94 -9.28 -0.20 -17.85
CA SER A 94 -8.22 -0.97 -17.20
C SER A 94 -6.86 -0.27 -17.30
N LEU A 95 -6.50 0.23 -18.48
CA LEU A 95 -5.22 0.92 -18.68
C LEU A 95 -5.19 2.27 -17.97
N SER A 96 -6.23 3.10 -18.12
CA SER A 96 -6.28 4.37 -17.39
C SER A 96 -6.22 4.17 -15.88
N GLY A 97 -6.98 3.22 -15.33
CA GLY A 97 -6.98 2.94 -13.90
C GLY A 97 -5.68 2.28 -13.41
N TRP A 98 -5.02 1.43 -14.22
CA TRP A 98 -3.70 0.90 -13.86
C TRP A 98 -2.66 2.03 -13.77
N ILE A 99 -2.64 2.95 -14.72
CA ILE A 99 -1.68 4.05 -14.73
C ILE A 99 -1.96 5.02 -13.57
N SER A 100 -3.23 5.38 -13.33
CA SER A 100 -3.63 6.20 -12.17
C SER A 100 -3.17 5.58 -10.84
N ARG A 101 -3.32 4.26 -10.66
CA ARG A 101 -2.81 3.54 -9.47
C ARG A 101 -1.29 3.46 -9.41
N ALA A 102 -0.63 3.17 -10.54
CA ALA A 102 0.84 3.14 -10.60
C ALA A 102 1.43 4.49 -10.16
N MET A 103 0.77 5.59 -10.55
CA MET A 103 1.09 6.92 -10.11
C MET A 103 0.88 7.08 -8.60
N GLN A 104 -0.31 6.80 -8.06
CA GLN A 104 -0.57 6.97 -6.62
C GLN A 104 0.40 6.18 -5.72
N HIS A 105 0.65 4.91 -6.04
CA HIS A 105 1.47 4.04 -5.18
C HIS A 105 2.95 4.52 -5.12
N LYS A 106 3.46 5.07 -6.22
CA LYS A 106 4.86 5.51 -6.33
C LYS A 106 5.05 6.98 -5.94
N LEU A 107 4.03 7.83 -6.15
CA LEU A 107 4.01 9.23 -5.74
C LEU A 107 3.70 9.40 -4.24
N GLY A 108 2.81 8.57 -3.68
CA GLY A 108 2.37 8.68 -2.29
C GLY A 108 3.42 8.27 -1.24
N THR A 109 4.40 7.45 -1.64
CA THR A 109 5.43 6.90 -0.74
C THR A 109 6.73 7.72 -0.73
N LYS A 110 7.20 8.18 -1.90
CA LYS A 110 8.46 8.96 -1.99
C LYS A 110 8.27 10.48 -1.96
N HIS A 111 7.14 11.04 -2.43
CA HIS A 111 7.01 12.50 -2.56
C HIS A 111 6.43 13.25 -1.36
N ARG A 112 5.96 12.56 -0.30
CA ARG A 112 5.68 13.25 0.98
C ARG A 112 6.95 13.90 1.55
N ALA A 113 8.10 13.24 1.41
CA ALA A 113 9.41 13.76 1.81
C ALA A 113 9.92 14.84 0.83
N ALA A 114 9.89 14.57 -0.48
CA ALA A 114 10.37 15.50 -1.50
C ALA A 114 9.54 16.81 -1.58
N ARG A 115 8.22 16.77 -1.29
CA ARG A 115 7.36 17.97 -1.25
C ARG A 115 7.75 18.95 -0.13
N ARG A 116 8.36 18.44 0.94
CA ARG A 116 8.85 19.24 2.07
C ARG A 116 10.19 19.92 1.74
N GLU A 117 10.99 19.30 0.88
CA GLU A 117 12.31 19.79 0.45
C GLU A 117 12.23 20.70 -0.79
N ALA A 118 11.37 20.37 -1.76
CA ALA A 118 11.14 21.17 -2.97
C ALA A 118 10.40 22.49 -2.70
N ALA A 119 9.58 22.56 -1.66
CA ALA A 119 8.99 23.82 -1.19
C ALA A 119 10.06 24.85 -0.72
N MET A 120 11.31 24.40 -0.52
CA MET A 120 12.45 25.24 -0.12
C MET A 120 13.37 25.63 -1.29
N LYS A 121 13.25 25.00 -2.47
CA LYS A 121 14.09 25.29 -3.65
C LYS A 121 13.27 25.39 -4.92
N THR A 122 12.70 26.57 -5.15
CA THR A 122 12.19 26.96 -6.47
C THR A 122 13.37 27.37 -7.35
N ALA A 123 13.97 26.41 -8.03
CA ALA A 123 14.84 26.67 -9.18
C ALA A 123 14.25 25.88 -10.36
N VAL A 124 13.54 26.57 -11.23
CA VAL A 124 13.10 26.05 -12.52
C VAL A 124 14.37 25.85 -13.35
N VAL A 125 14.84 24.61 -13.44
CA VAL A 125 15.88 24.22 -14.40
C VAL A 125 15.15 23.61 -15.59
N GLU A 126 15.26 24.27 -16.75
CA GLU A 126 14.54 23.91 -17.98
C GLU A 126 15.03 22.57 -18.57
N ASP A 127 16.28 22.18 -18.32
CA ASP A 127 16.89 20.92 -18.81
C ASP A 127 17.35 20.01 -17.67
N LYS A 128 16.40 19.60 -16.83
CA LYS A 128 16.65 18.54 -15.84
C LYS A 128 16.48 17.17 -16.48
N GLU A 129 17.56 16.39 -16.55
CA GLU A 129 17.47 14.94 -16.71
C GLU A 129 17.10 14.28 -15.37
N PHE A 130 16.19 13.32 -15.42
CA PHE A 130 15.66 12.62 -14.25
C PHE A 130 16.27 11.23 -14.11
N ASP A 131 16.64 10.86 -12.89
CA ASP A 131 17.20 9.55 -12.54
C ASP A 131 16.20 8.41 -12.71
N SER A 132 14.90 8.73 -12.80
CA SER A 132 13.79 7.79 -12.98
C SER A 132 12.70 8.37 -13.87
N TRP A 133 12.03 7.52 -14.66
CA TRP A 133 10.87 7.94 -15.45
C TRP A 133 9.71 8.35 -14.53
N GLU A 134 9.62 7.78 -13.32
CA GLU A 134 8.63 8.15 -12.31
C GLU A 134 8.78 9.61 -11.87
N GLU A 135 10.01 10.04 -11.58
CA GLU A 135 10.29 11.44 -11.23
C GLU A 135 10.03 12.38 -12.41
N CYS A 136 10.42 11.95 -13.62
CA CYS A 136 10.16 12.70 -14.83
C CYS A 136 8.66 12.90 -15.07
N LEU A 137 7.87 11.84 -14.91
CA LEU A 137 6.42 11.86 -15.09
C LEU A 137 5.72 12.67 -14.01
N TYR A 138 6.18 12.60 -12.76
CA TYR A 138 5.65 13.45 -11.69
C TYR A 138 5.88 14.93 -11.99
N ASP A 139 7.13 15.28 -12.29
CA ASP A 139 7.51 16.65 -12.57
C ASP A 139 6.76 17.19 -13.80
N LEU A 140 6.59 16.37 -14.84
CA LEU A 140 5.75 16.70 -15.99
C LEU A 140 4.30 17.02 -15.58
N LEU A 141 3.68 16.19 -14.73
CA LEU A 141 2.28 16.42 -14.32
C LEU A 141 2.10 17.64 -13.41
N VAL A 142 3.08 17.92 -12.54
CA VAL A 142 2.99 19.01 -11.57
C VAL A 142 3.46 20.34 -12.16
N ASN A 143 4.60 20.33 -12.83
CA ASN A 143 5.32 21.52 -13.31
C ASN A 143 5.23 21.69 -14.83
N GLY A 144 5.12 20.59 -15.60
CA GLY A 144 5.10 20.60 -17.07
C GLY A 144 3.72 20.84 -17.70
N LYS A 145 2.87 21.67 -17.09
CA LYS A 145 1.46 21.86 -17.50
C LYS A 145 1.27 22.26 -18.96
N GLU A 146 2.23 22.99 -19.52
CA GLU A 146 2.20 23.48 -20.91
C GLU A 146 2.56 22.40 -21.95
N LEU A 147 3.22 21.32 -21.53
CA LEU A 147 3.66 20.24 -22.40
C LEU A 147 2.60 19.12 -22.56
N LEU A 148 1.57 19.13 -21.72
CA LEU A 148 0.50 18.15 -21.74
C LEU A 148 -0.72 18.68 -22.48
N ARG A 149 -1.36 17.83 -23.28
CA ARG A 149 -2.70 18.12 -23.81
C ARG A 149 -3.70 18.27 -22.66
N ASP A 150 -4.67 19.18 -22.80
CA ASP A 150 -5.72 19.38 -21.78
C ASP A 150 -6.49 18.09 -21.48
N ASP A 151 -6.74 17.27 -22.49
CA ASP A 151 -7.42 15.98 -22.33
C ASP A 151 -6.57 14.95 -21.60
N ALA A 152 -5.25 14.98 -21.81
CA ALA A 152 -4.32 14.18 -21.02
C ALA A 152 -4.39 14.63 -19.57
N ARG A 153 -4.26 15.94 -19.31
CA ARG A 153 -4.35 16.49 -17.97
C ARG A 153 -5.64 16.07 -17.26
N LYS A 154 -6.79 16.17 -17.93
CA LYS A 154 -8.07 15.73 -17.38
C LYS A 154 -8.07 14.23 -17.12
N LEU A 155 -7.73 13.40 -18.09
CA LEU A 155 -7.78 11.94 -17.99
C LEU A 155 -6.89 11.39 -16.87
N TRP A 156 -5.64 11.86 -16.78
CA TRP A 156 -4.67 11.35 -15.83
C TRP A 156 -4.90 11.87 -14.41
N ILE A 157 -5.27 13.15 -14.25
CA ILE A 157 -5.47 13.76 -12.93
C ILE A 157 -6.83 13.39 -12.33
N SER A 158 -7.90 13.31 -13.13
CA SER A 158 -9.25 13.02 -12.59
C SER A 158 -9.36 11.59 -12.06
N LYS A 159 -9.00 10.59 -12.87
CA LYS A 159 -9.00 9.17 -12.45
C LYS A 159 -8.02 8.94 -11.30
N GLY A 160 -6.87 9.61 -11.31
CA GLY A 160 -5.90 9.58 -10.22
C GLY A 160 -6.40 10.22 -8.92
N LEU A 161 -7.32 11.18 -8.96
CA LEU A 161 -7.88 11.78 -7.76
C LEU A 161 -9.04 10.94 -7.20
N GLU A 162 -9.91 10.42 -8.06
CA GLU A 162 -11.06 9.60 -7.68
C GLU A 162 -10.64 8.30 -6.98
N GLU A 163 -9.71 7.55 -7.59
CA GLU A 163 -9.21 6.29 -7.01
C GLU A 163 -8.45 6.53 -5.70
N GLY A 164 -7.67 7.63 -5.62
CA GLY A 164 -6.92 7.98 -4.42
C GLY A 164 -7.84 8.38 -3.26
N ARG A 165 -8.95 9.06 -3.55
CA ARG A 165 -9.99 9.38 -2.57
C ARG A 165 -10.71 8.12 -2.10
N ALA A 166 -11.03 7.21 -3.01
CA ALA A 166 -11.68 5.94 -2.69
C ALA A 166 -10.80 5.07 -1.76
N GLN A 167 -9.52 4.90 -2.11
CA GLN A 167 -8.56 4.15 -1.28
C GLN A 167 -8.32 4.82 0.07
N GLY A 168 -8.18 6.15 0.11
CA GLY A 168 -8.00 6.87 1.37
C GLY A 168 -9.18 6.71 2.31
N LEU A 169 -10.41 6.70 1.77
CA LEU A 169 -11.63 6.45 2.54
C LEU A 169 -11.68 5.01 3.05
N GLU A 170 -11.30 4.05 2.23
CA GLU A 170 -11.28 2.63 2.58
C GLU A 170 -10.28 2.35 3.70
N ILE A 171 -9.04 2.80 3.56
CA ILE A 171 -7.99 2.66 4.59
C ILE A 171 -8.42 3.35 5.89
N GLY A 172 -8.95 4.57 5.81
CA GLY A 172 -9.43 5.29 7.00
C GLY A 172 -10.58 4.57 7.70
N ARG A 173 -11.47 3.93 6.94
CA ARG A 173 -12.57 3.14 7.48
C ARG A 173 -12.09 1.84 8.13
N GLU A 174 -11.09 1.18 7.55
CA GLU A 174 -10.49 -0.02 8.15
C GLU A 174 -9.74 0.30 9.43
N GLN A 175 -8.91 1.35 9.43
CA GLN A 175 -8.20 1.82 10.62
C GLN A 175 -9.18 2.22 11.72
N GLY A 176 -10.18 3.06 11.43
CA GLY A 176 -11.18 3.45 12.42
C GLY A 176 -12.00 2.28 12.97
N ARG A 177 -12.28 1.24 12.16
CA ARG A 177 -12.90 0.00 12.66
C ARG A 177 -11.98 -0.86 13.51
N ALA A 178 -10.67 -0.83 13.24
CA ALA A 178 -9.70 -1.60 14.01
C ALA A 178 -9.48 -0.95 15.38
N GLU A 179 -9.20 0.35 15.40
CA GLU A 179 -9.02 1.16 16.61
C GLU A 179 -10.27 1.09 17.50
N GLY A 180 -11.47 1.34 16.95
CA GLY A 180 -12.71 1.26 17.74
C GLY A 180 -13.04 -0.14 18.28
N ARG A 181 -12.60 -1.20 17.60
CA ARG A 181 -12.73 -2.58 18.12
C ARG A 181 -11.74 -2.88 19.23
N GLU A 182 -10.54 -2.33 19.16
CA GLU A 182 -9.52 -2.49 20.18
C GLU A 182 -9.90 -1.73 21.44
N GLU A 183 -10.24 -0.44 21.32
CA GLU A 183 -10.74 0.38 22.43
C GLU A 183 -11.96 -0.25 23.10
N GLY A 184 -12.94 -0.71 22.31
CA GLY A 184 -14.13 -1.38 22.84
C GLY A 184 -13.83 -2.68 23.58
N ARG A 185 -12.81 -3.44 23.17
CA ARG A 185 -12.36 -4.65 23.87
C ARG A 185 -11.63 -4.33 25.16
N GLU A 186 -10.80 -3.30 25.17
CA GLU A 186 -10.11 -2.86 26.38
C GLU A 186 -11.08 -2.33 27.42
N GLU A 187 -12.03 -1.47 27.02
CA GLU A 187 -13.07 -0.98 27.92
C GLU A 187 -13.95 -2.12 28.43
N GLY A 188 -14.33 -3.07 27.55
CA GLY A 188 -15.07 -4.26 27.95
C GLY A 188 -14.32 -5.12 28.98
N ARG A 189 -13.01 -5.35 28.79
CA ARG A 189 -12.17 -6.07 29.77
C ARG A 189 -12.10 -5.34 31.11
N ARG A 190 -11.98 -4.02 31.09
CA ARG A 190 -11.95 -3.18 32.28
C ARG A 190 -13.26 -3.23 33.05
N GLN A 191 -14.38 -3.11 32.34
CA GLN A 191 -15.70 -3.20 32.94
C GLN A 191 -15.94 -4.57 33.60
N VAL A 192 -15.55 -5.66 32.92
CA VAL A 192 -15.66 -7.02 33.48
C VAL A 192 -14.77 -7.18 34.71
N ALA A 193 -13.54 -6.68 34.69
CA ALA A 193 -12.63 -6.75 35.84
C ALA A 193 -13.18 -5.98 37.05
N ARG A 194 -13.74 -4.77 36.84
CA ARG A 194 -14.42 -3.98 37.88
C ARG A 194 -15.60 -4.74 38.49
N ASP A 195 -16.47 -5.30 37.65
CA ASP A 195 -17.65 -6.04 38.10
C ASP A 195 -17.27 -7.33 38.86
N LEU A 196 -16.24 -8.04 38.42
CA LEU A 196 -15.73 -9.21 39.12
C LEU A 196 -15.18 -8.85 40.50
N LEU A 197 -14.38 -7.79 40.60
CA LEU A 197 -13.85 -7.26 41.87
C LEU A 197 -14.97 -6.91 42.85
N ARG A 198 -16.00 -6.19 42.38
CA ARG A 198 -17.17 -5.87 43.22
C ARG A 198 -17.85 -7.13 43.74
N ARG A 199 -18.06 -8.14 42.89
CA ARG A 199 -18.68 -9.42 43.30
C ARG A 199 -17.83 -10.18 44.32
N LEU A 200 -16.51 -10.22 44.15
CA LEU A 200 -15.60 -10.85 45.09
C LEU A 200 -15.60 -10.13 46.44
N LEU A 201 -15.62 -8.80 46.43
CA LEU A 201 -15.69 -7.98 47.64
C LEU A 201 -17.01 -8.19 48.39
N VAL A 202 -18.16 -8.18 47.72
CA VAL A 202 -19.46 -8.45 48.38
C VAL A 202 -19.49 -9.86 48.99
N ARG A 203 -18.84 -10.84 48.37
CA ARG A 203 -18.81 -12.22 48.87
C ARG A 203 -17.90 -12.40 50.09
N ARG A 204 -16.84 -11.60 50.23
CA ARG A 204 -15.84 -11.72 51.31
C ARG A 204 -15.96 -10.67 52.41
N ALA A 205 -16.39 -9.47 52.07
CA ALA A 205 -16.62 -8.37 52.99
C ALA A 205 -18.12 -8.12 53.08
N ALA A 206 -18.67 -8.15 54.30
CA ALA A 206 -20.11 -7.98 54.53
C ALA A 206 -20.65 -6.61 54.06
N ALA A 207 -19.79 -5.60 53.88
CA ALA A 207 -20.12 -4.31 53.27
C ALA A 207 -18.92 -3.73 52.50
N VAL A 208 -19.14 -3.28 51.26
CA VAL A 208 -18.11 -2.59 50.46
C VAL A 208 -18.15 -1.11 50.81
N ALA A 209 -17.04 -0.58 51.34
CA ALA A 209 -16.94 0.85 51.64
C ALA A 209 -17.04 1.70 50.35
N PRO A 210 -17.68 2.88 50.37
CA PRO A 210 -17.83 3.75 49.19
C PRO A 210 -16.48 4.14 48.55
N GLU A 211 -15.45 4.28 49.38
CA GLU A 211 -14.09 4.61 48.94
C GLU A 211 -13.47 3.51 48.07
N TRP A 212 -13.77 2.24 48.37
CA TRP A 212 -13.27 1.11 47.58
C TRP A 212 -13.94 1.05 46.22
N ALA A 213 -15.24 1.33 46.15
CA ALA A 213 -15.96 1.41 44.88
C ALA A 213 -15.36 2.50 43.98
N ARG A 214 -15.02 3.66 44.54
CA ARG A 214 -14.38 4.76 43.79
C ARG A 214 -12.99 4.38 43.28
N ARG A 215 -12.17 3.71 44.12
CA ARG A 215 -10.84 3.22 43.70
C ARG A 215 -10.93 2.19 42.56
N ILE A 216 -11.95 1.34 42.55
CA ILE A 216 -12.17 0.36 41.47
C ILE A 216 -12.60 1.05 40.17
N ASP A 217 -13.43 2.09 40.26
CA ASP A 217 -13.84 2.87 39.08
C ASP A 217 -12.71 3.70 38.48
N GLU A 218 -11.78 4.20 39.29
CA GLU A 218 -10.64 4.99 38.84
C GLU A 218 -9.44 4.13 38.39
N ALA A 219 -9.39 2.85 38.77
CA ALA A 219 -8.24 1.98 38.50
C ALA A 219 -8.10 1.56 37.03
N GLY A 220 -6.84 1.41 36.61
CA GLY A 220 -6.46 0.85 35.32
C GLY A 220 -6.56 -0.67 35.27
N GLN A 221 -6.54 -1.25 34.06
CA GLN A 221 -6.69 -2.71 33.85
C GLN A 221 -5.71 -3.55 34.68
N THR A 222 -4.43 -3.20 34.66
CA THR A 222 -3.37 -3.94 35.36
C THR A 222 -3.54 -3.91 36.88
N GLU A 223 -4.07 -2.82 37.43
CA GLU A 223 -4.34 -2.71 38.86
C GLU A 223 -5.53 -3.58 39.27
N LEU A 224 -6.59 -3.58 38.46
CA LEU A 224 -7.76 -4.44 38.66
C LEU A 224 -7.37 -5.93 38.62
N GLU A 225 -6.59 -6.35 37.63
CA GLU A 225 -6.11 -7.74 37.52
C GLU A 225 -5.27 -8.16 38.74
N ARG A 226 -4.33 -7.31 39.18
CA ARG A 226 -3.51 -7.57 40.37
C ARG A 226 -4.35 -7.71 41.64
N TRP A 227 -5.39 -6.90 41.80
CA TRP A 227 -6.28 -7.01 42.95
C TRP A 227 -7.14 -8.28 42.88
N ILE A 228 -7.59 -8.69 41.69
CA ILE A 228 -8.32 -9.96 41.50
C ILE A 228 -7.45 -11.16 41.90
N GLU A 229 -6.18 -11.20 41.48
CA GLU A 229 -5.24 -12.27 41.83
C GLU A 229 -5.00 -12.31 43.34
N ARG A 230 -4.62 -11.18 43.96
CA ARG A 230 -4.35 -11.13 45.40
C ARG A 230 -5.58 -11.49 46.23
N LEU A 231 -6.78 -11.04 45.82
CA LEU A 231 -8.01 -11.48 46.45
C LEU A 231 -8.18 -13.00 46.26
N SER A 232 -8.00 -13.55 45.07
CA SER A 232 -8.12 -15.00 44.86
C SER A 232 -7.19 -15.82 45.76
N ASP A 233 -5.95 -15.34 45.98
CA ASP A 233 -4.94 -15.95 46.85
C ASP A 233 -5.23 -15.83 48.36
N GLY A 234 -6.31 -15.14 48.74
CA GLY A 234 -6.76 -15.06 50.13
C GLY A 234 -6.42 -13.76 50.86
N ALA A 235 -5.89 -12.73 50.17
CA ALA A 235 -5.63 -11.44 50.79
C ALA A 235 -6.92 -10.79 51.35
N VAL A 236 -6.77 -10.05 52.45
CA VAL A 236 -7.86 -9.32 53.07
C VAL A 236 -8.12 -8.04 52.28
N PRO A 237 -9.39 -7.69 51.96
CA PRO A 237 -9.72 -6.48 51.22
C PRO A 237 -9.12 -5.19 51.80
N SER A 238 -9.05 -5.08 53.13
CA SER A 238 -8.49 -3.91 53.82
C SER A 238 -7.01 -3.66 53.49
N ASP A 239 -6.22 -4.71 53.22
CA ASP A 239 -4.78 -4.59 52.89
C ASP A 239 -4.54 -4.16 51.44
N LEU A 240 -5.57 -4.30 50.60
CA LEU A 240 -5.52 -3.95 49.17
C LEU A 240 -6.05 -2.54 48.92
N PHE A 241 -7.09 -2.16 49.66
CA PHE A 241 -7.84 -0.92 49.45
C PHE A 241 -7.73 0.08 50.61
N GLY A 242 -7.04 -0.28 51.70
CA GLY A 242 -6.75 0.60 52.82
C GLY A 242 -5.90 1.81 52.40
N ALA A 243 -6.03 2.90 53.17
CA ALA A 243 -5.14 4.04 53.05
C ALA A 243 -3.71 3.60 53.40
N PRO A 244 -2.67 4.16 52.76
CA PRO A 244 -1.30 3.92 53.19
C PRO A 244 -1.23 4.33 54.67
N GLU A 245 -0.79 3.41 55.54
CA GLU A 245 -0.57 3.74 56.94
C GLU A 245 0.33 4.98 56.99
N ALA A 246 -0.20 6.06 57.53
CA ALA A 246 0.57 7.24 57.86
C ALA A 246 1.55 6.82 58.96
N ASN A 247 2.74 6.38 58.57
CA ASN A 247 3.85 6.16 59.49
C ASN A 247 4.14 7.50 60.19
N GLY A 248 3.78 7.55 61.48
CA GLY A 248 4.18 8.60 62.41
C GLY A 248 5.60 8.40 62.92
#